data_AF-A0A7J7M411-F1
#
_entry.id   AF-A0A7J7M411-F1
#
_cell.length_a   1.000
_cell.length_b   1.000
_cell.length_c   1.000
_cell.angle_alpha   90.00
_cell.angle_beta   90.00
_cell.angle_gamma   90.00
#
_symmetry.space_group_name_H-M   'P 1'
#
loop_
_entity.id
_entity.type
_entity.pdbx_description
1 polymer ?
#
loop_
_entity_poly.entity_id
_entity_poly.type
_entity_poly.pdbx_seq_one_letter_code
_entity_poly.pdbx_strand_id
1 'polypeptide(L)'
;MKKSLFFTCCRVMFQKEHLNFDDEELYRYARLVTSAVIAKVHTIDWTIELLKTDTLHAAMRANWYGLLGKEFKDSFGHVGGVALGGLVGLKKPQNHSVPYSLTEEFVRVYRMHPLLPDNLLLRDISAPTGANKSPPLLKEVPMGDLVGLKGEKTLSEIGFTKQFVSMGHQSCGALTLWNYPMWLRDLIPQGVDGKDRPDHVDMPALEVYRDRENKVARYNEFRRGLLMIPISKWGDLTDDPEVVHALREVYGDDVEELDLLVGLMAEKKIKGFSISETAFTIFLLMATRRLEGDRFFTSYYNEETYTKR
;
A
#
# COMPACT_ATOMS: atom_id res chain seq x y z
N MET A 1 -5.68 5.34 26.32
CA MET A 1 -6.29 4.29 25.45
C MET A 1 -5.32 3.64 24.46
N LYS A 2 -4.40 4.35 23.78
CA LYS A 2 -3.45 3.76 22.80
C LYS A 2 -2.45 2.71 23.38
N LYS A 3 -2.12 2.76 24.67
CA LYS A 3 -1.34 1.69 25.33
C LYS A 3 -2.11 0.37 25.49
N SER A 4 -3.44 0.39 25.51
CA SER A 4 -4.22 -0.80 25.94
C SER A 4 -4.25 -1.95 24.93
N LEU A 5 -4.24 -1.67 23.62
CA LEU A 5 -4.38 -2.72 22.59
C LEU A 5 -3.04 -3.39 22.24
N PHE A 6 -1.97 -2.59 22.17
CA PHE A 6 -0.61 -3.09 21.90
C PHE A 6 -0.16 -4.02 23.03
N PHE A 7 -0.46 -3.68 24.28
CA PHE A 7 -0.12 -4.47 25.47
C PHE A 7 -0.75 -5.87 25.46
N THR A 8 -1.95 -6.06 24.91
CA THR A 8 -2.60 -7.38 24.87
C THR A 8 -1.86 -8.34 23.93
N CYS A 9 -1.42 -7.85 22.76
CA CYS A 9 -0.65 -8.65 21.81
C CYS A 9 0.72 -9.02 22.38
N CYS A 10 1.43 -8.06 23.00
CA CYS A 10 2.73 -8.27 23.65
C CYS A 10 2.65 -9.31 24.78
N ARG A 11 1.65 -9.20 25.66
CA ARG A 11 1.46 -10.14 26.78
C ARG A 11 1.11 -11.56 26.33
N VAL A 12 0.27 -11.70 25.31
CA VAL A 12 -0.12 -13.01 24.76
C VAL A 12 1.04 -13.69 24.02
N MET A 13 1.88 -12.91 23.32
CA MET A 13 3.04 -13.42 22.59
C MET A 13 4.22 -13.79 23.50
N PHE A 14 4.60 -12.96 24.47
CA PHE A 14 5.90 -13.15 25.16
C PHE A 14 5.81 -13.51 26.64
N GLN A 15 4.80 -13.04 27.37
CA GLN A 15 4.82 -13.11 28.83
C GLN A 15 4.75 -14.53 29.39
N LYS A 16 4.21 -15.52 28.64
CA LYS A 16 4.18 -16.92 29.06
C LYS A 16 5.56 -17.59 29.07
N GLU A 17 6.49 -17.13 28.25
CA GLU A 17 7.82 -17.72 28.08
C GLU A 17 8.94 -16.84 28.64
N HIS A 18 8.68 -15.54 28.78
CA HIS A 18 9.62 -14.55 29.32
C HIS A 18 8.97 -13.75 30.44
N LEU A 19 8.70 -14.42 31.57
CA LEU A 19 8.06 -13.83 32.76
C LEU A 19 8.86 -12.67 33.40
N ASN A 20 10.15 -12.56 33.05
CA ASN A 20 11.08 -11.59 33.66
C ASN A 20 11.25 -10.30 32.85
N PHE A 21 10.67 -10.20 31.65
CA PHE A 21 10.79 -8.98 30.85
C PHE A 21 10.02 -7.82 31.46
N ASP A 22 10.62 -6.64 31.46
CA ASP A 22 9.93 -5.41 31.80
C ASP A 22 9.07 -4.88 30.63
N ASP A 23 8.30 -3.82 30.89
CA ASP A 23 7.38 -3.23 29.90
C ASP A 23 8.12 -2.69 28.65
N GLU A 24 9.35 -2.20 28.80
CA GLU A 24 10.14 -1.62 27.71
C GLU A 24 10.74 -2.73 26.82
N GLU A 25 11.23 -3.81 27.44
CA GLU A 25 11.67 -5.01 26.72
C GLU A 25 10.52 -5.63 25.93
N LEU A 26 9.36 -5.83 26.57
CA LEU A 26 8.16 -6.35 25.90
C LEU A 26 7.75 -5.46 24.72
N TYR A 27 7.76 -4.14 24.91
CA TYR A 27 7.45 -3.19 23.84
C TYR A 27 8.42 -3.30 22.66
N ARG A 28 9.73 -3.37 22.93
CA ARG A 28 10.76 -3.46 21.89
C ARG A 28 10.61 -4.72 21.03
N TYR A 29 10.50 -5.89 21.67
CA TYR A 29 10.37 -7.16 20.95
C TYR A 29 9.06 -7.24 20.16
N ALA A 30 7.93 -6.86 20.78
CA ALA A 30 6.65 -6.89 20.10
C ALA A 30 6.57 -5.89 18.94
N ARG A 31 7.21 -4.72 19.06
CA ARG A 31 7.34 -3.77 17.94
C ARG A 31 8.11 -4.38 16.78
N LEU A 32 9.24 -5.04 17.06
CA LEU A 32 10.03 -5.72 16.03
C LEU A 32 9.18 -6.79 15.32
N VAL A 33 8.57 -7.71 16.07
CA VAL A 33 7.72 -8.78 15.49
C VAL A 33 6.54 -8.22 14.72
N THR A 34 5.80 -7.27 15.31
CA THR A 34 4.62 -6.68 14.65
C THR A 34 5.01 -5.98 13.35
N SER A 35 6.10 -5.21 13.35
CA SER A 35 6.58 -4.54 12.13
C SER A 35 7.02 -5.54 11.05
N ALA A 36 7.65 -6.64 11.45
CA ALA A 36 8.03 -7.71 10.52
C ALA A 36 6.82 -8.46 9.95
N VAL A 37 5.81 -8.72 10.77
CA VAL A 37 4.54 -9.31 10.32
C VAL A 37 3.85 -8.39 9.31
N ILE A 38 3.78 -7.08 9.58
CA ILE A 38 3.21 -6.10 8.64
C ILE A 38 3.97 -6.11 7.32
N ALA A 39 5.30 -6.07 7.34
CA ALA A 39 6.11 -6.12 6.12
C ALA A 39 5.91 -7.44 5.35
N LYS A 40 5.77 -8.56 6.06
CA LYS A 40 5.51 -9.88 5.47
C LYS A 40 4.17 -9.93 4.76
N VAL A 41 3.09 -9.56 5.46
CA VAL A 41 1.73 -9.49 4.88
C VAL A 41 1.72 -8.55 3.68
N HIS A 42 2.35 -7.38 3.77
CA HIS A 42 2.44 -6.47 2.64
C HIS A 42 3.14 -7.10 1.43
N THR A 43 4.25 -7.81 1.66
CA THR A 43 5.10 -8.38 0.59
C THR A 43 4.46 -9.59 -0.07
N ILE A 44 4.06 -10.61 0.70
CA ILE A 44 3.69 -11.94 0.18
C ILE A 44 2.18 -12.22 0.22
N ASP A 45 1.36 -11.21 0.50
CA ASP A 45 -0.10 -11.31 0.48
C ASP A 45 -0.68 -10.11 -0.28
N TRP A 46 -0.62 -8.91 0.30
CA TRP A 46 -1.22 -7.71 -0.32
C TRP A 46 -0.66 -7.39 -1.72
N THR A 47 0.66 -7.42 -1.91
CA THR A 47 1.26 -7.11 -3.22
C THR A 47 0.91 -8.17 -4.28
N ILE A 48 0.77 -9.44 -3.87
CA ILE A 48 0.41 -10.54 -4.77
C ILE A 48 -1.01 -10.34 -5.30
N GLU A 49 -1.93 -9.88 -4.44
CA GLU A 49 -3.29 -9.56 -4.86
C GLU A 49 -3.37 -8.28 -5.70
N LEU A 50 -2.52 -7.29 -5.41
CA LEU A 50 -2.41 -6.07 -6.23
C LEU A 50 -1.91 -6.36 -7.66
N LEU A 51 -0.96 -7.30 -7.77
CA LEU A 51 -0.25 -7.68 -8.99
C LEU A 51 -0.49 -9.16 -9.31
N LYS A 52 -1.74 -9.48 -9.65
CA LYS A 52 -2.26 -10.85 -9.74
C LYS A 52 -1.78 -11.60 -10.99
N THR A 53 -0.47 -11.89 -11.04
CA THR A 53 0.17 -12.70 -12.08
C THR A 53 1.07 -13.76 -11.44
N ASP A 54 1.27 -14.89 -12.12
CA ASP A 54 2.14 -15.96 -11.62
C ASP A 54 3.58 -15.48 -11.41
N THR A 55 4.06 -14.60 -12.30
CA THR A 55 5.39 -13.99 -12.20
C THR A 55 5.53 -13.17 -10.93
N LEU A 56 4.56 -12.32 -10.60
CA LEU A 56 4.66 -11.46 -9.42
C LEU A 56 4.38 -12.24 -8.14
N HIS A 57 3.53 -13.27 -8.18
CA HIS A 57 3.41 -14.22 -7.09
C HIS A 57 4.77 -14.87 -6.75
N ALA A 58 5.51 -15.35 -7.77
CA ALA A 58 6.83 -15.93 -7.58
C ALA A 58 7.86 -14.88 -7.12
N ALA A 59 7.91 -13.71 -7.76
CA ALA A 59 8.89 -12.66 -7.48
C ALA A 59 8.75 -12.11 -6.06
N MET A 60 7.54 -11.81 -5.60
CA MET A 60 7.31 -11.29 -4.25
C MET A 60 7.66 -12.33 -3.17
N ARG A 61 7.37 -13.61 -3.43
CA ARG A 61 7.81 -14.71 -2.56
C ARG A 61 9.32 -14.89 -2.57
N ALA A 62 9.99 -14.70 -3.71
CA ALA A 62 11.44 -14.74 -3.81
C ALA A 62 12.10 -13.57 -3.08
N ASN A 63 11.52 -12.37 -3.10
CA ASN A 63 12.00 -11.25 -2.30
C ASN A 63 12.01 -11.60 -0.79
N TRP A 64 10.98 -12.30 -0.30
CA TRP A 64 10.91 -12.69 1.10
C TRP A 64 11.72 -13.96 1.44
N TYR A 65 11.53 -15.04 0.69
CA TYR A 65 12.06 -16.38 0.98
C TYR A 65 13.24 -16.80 0.10
N GLY A 66 13.55 -16.05 -0.95
CA GLY A 66 14.49 -16.47 -1.99
C GLY A 66 13.89 -17.51 -2.94
N LEU A 67 14.59 -17.76 -4.04
CA LEU A 67 14.19 -18.78 -5.03
C LEU A 67 14.25 -20.20 -4.48
N LEU A 68 15.03 -20.45 -3.41
CA LEU A 68 15.03 -21.74 -2.71
C LEU A 68 13.72 -22.00 -1.94
N GLY A 69 12.93 -20.94 -1.70
CA GLY A 69 11.59 -21.05 -1.16
C GLY A 69 11.51 -21.17 0.35
N LYS A 70 10.27 -21.16 0.84
CA LYS A 70 9.95 -21.11 2.28
C LYS A 70 10.45 -22.34 3.03
N GLU A 71 10.17 -23.54 2.56
CA GLU A 71 10.50 -24.77 3.28
C GLU A 71 12.01 -24.93 3.49
N PHE A 72 12.80 -24.61 2.44
CA PHE A 72 14.25 -24.60 2.54
C PHE A 72 14.72 -23.54 3.54
N LYS A 73 14.24 -22.29 3.41
CA LYS A 73 14.68 -21.18 4.25
C LYS A 73 14.30 -21.36 5.72
N ASP A 74 13.12 -21.90 6.01
CA ASP A 74 12.68 -22.20 7.36
C ASP A 74 13.51 -23.33 8.00
N SER A 75 14.00 -24.28 7.20
CA SER A 75 14.78 -25.44 7.68
C SER A 75 16.28 -25.16 7.82
N PHE A 76 16.86 -24.40 6.89
CA PHE A 76 18.31 -24.22 6.76
C PHE A 76 18.77 -22.77 6.90
N GLY A 77 17.84 -21.83 7.07
CA GLY A 77 18.13 -20.40 7.14
C GLY A 77 18.44 -19.78 5.77
N HIS A 78 19.04 -18.58 5.80
CA HIS A 78 19.42 -17.85 4.60
C HIS A 78 20.70 -18.43 3.98
N VAL A 79 20.67 -18.73 2.68
CA VAL A 79 21.81 -19.26 1.91
C VAL A 79 22.04 -18.45 0.64
N GLY A 80 23.32 -18.20 0.35
CA GLY A 80 23.74 -17.48 -0.86
C GLY A 80 23.52 -15.98 -0.75
N GLY A 81 22.99 -15.38 -1.82
CA GLY A 81 22.67 -13.96 -1.89
C GLY A 81 21.16 -13.70 -2.01
N VAL A 82 20.82 -12.48 -2.41
CA VAL A 82 19.43 -12.01 -2.58
C VAL A 82 18.58 -12.96 -3.41
N ALA A 83 19.12 -13.49 -4.52
CA ALA A 83 18.36 -14.36 -5.41
C ALA A 83 17.98 -15.71 -4.76
N LEU A 84 18.91 -16.36 -4.05
CA LEU A 84 18.69 -17.71 -3.52
C LEU A 84 17.99 -17.70 -2.16
N GLY A 85 18.43 -16.82 -1.24
CA GLY A 85 17.93 -16.75 0.13
C GLY A 85 16.93 -15.62 0.39
N GLY A 86 16.71 -14.72 -0.58
CA GLY A 86 15.83 -13.56 -0.45
C GLY A 86 16.52 -12.34 0.18
N LEU A 87 15.78 -11.24 0.28
CA LEU A 87 16.24 -10.00 0.92
C LEU A 87 16.26 -10.13 2.45
N VAL A 88 15.27 -10.82 3.01
CA VAL A 88 15.11 -10.96 4.45
C VAL A 88 16.15 -11.93 5.01
N GLY A 89 16.90 -11.56 6.04
CA GLY A 89 17.96 -12.41 6.64
C GLY A 89 19.32 -12.32 5.93
N LEU A 90 19.53 -11.34 5.04
CA LEU A 90 20.86 -11.02 4.53
C LEU A 90 21.83 -10.69 5.67
N LYS A 91 23.11 -11.06 5.52
CA LYS A 91 24.14 -10.82 6.55
C LYS A 91 24.39 -9.35 6.87
N LYS A 92 24.15 -8.45 5.92
CA LYS A 92 24.31 -7.00 6.05
C LYS A 92 23.22 -6.27 5.27
N PRO A 93 22.77 -5.10 5.73
CA PRO A 93 21.91 -4.24 4.94
C PRO A 93 22.66 -3.74 3.69
N GLN A 94 21.91 -3.52 2.62
CA GLN A 94 22.40 -3.00 1.35
C GLN A 94 21.63 -1.74 0.98
N ASN A 95 22.37 -0.64 0.81
CA ASN A 95 21.84 0.68 0.48
C ASN A 95 22.35 1.21 -0.88
N HIS A 96 23.18 0.44 -1.59
CA HIS A 96 23.73 0.76 -2.90
C HIS A 96 24.42 2.13 -2.93
N SER A 97 25.22 2.41 -1.90
CA SER A 97 26.00 3.65 -1.70
C SER A 97 25.17 4.94 -1.58
N VAL A 98 23.85 4.86 -1.48
CA VAL A 98 22.95 6.00 -1.23
C VAL A 98 22.27 5.79 0.11
N PRO A 99 22.24 6.78 1.04
CA PRO A 99 21.51 6.63 2.29
C PRO A 99 20.05 6.20 2.08
N TYR A 100 19.51 5.40 2.99
CA TYR A 100 18.12 4.98 2.90
C TYR A 100 17.18 6.17 3.09
N SER A 101 16.26 6.34 2.15
CA SER A 101 15.08 7.20 2.27
C SER A 101 13.97 6.61 1.41
N LEU A 102 12.72 6.97 1.72
CA LEU A 102 11.68 6.99 0.69
C LEU A 102 11.88 8.24 -0.17
N THR A 103 11.46 8.20 -1.42
CA THR A 103 11.72 9.29 -2.38
C THR A 103 10.45 10.06 -2.68
N GLU A 104 10.60 11.24 -3.30
CA GLU A 104 9.47 12.03 -3.74
C GLU A 104 8.62 11.20 -4.73
N GLU A 105 9.23 10.56 -5.72
CA GLU A 105 8.55 9.72 -6.71
C GLU A 105 7.74 8.59 -6.05
N PHE A 106 8.27 7.99 -4.98
CA PHE A 106 7.59 6.93 -4.24
C PHE A 106 6.26 7.38 -3.65
N VAL A 107 6.19 8.62 -3.13
CA VAL A 107 4.93 9.19 -2.61
C VAL A 107 3.89 9.33 -3.72
N ARG A 108 4.30 9.68 -4.95
CA ARG A 108 3.37 10.00 -6.06
C ARG A 108 2.73 8.77 -6.64
N VAL A 109 3.52 7.72 -6.82
CA VAL A 109 3.00 6.44 -7.33
C VAL A 109 2.10 5.73 -6.31
N TYR A 110 2.08 6.19 -5.05
CA TYR A 110 1.18 5.74 -3.98
C TYR A 110 -0.06 6.64 -3.77
N ARG A 111 -0.28 7.64 -4.63
CA ARG A 111 -1.53 8.43 -4.64
C ARG A 111 -2.68 7.61 -5.22
N MET A 112 -3.26 6.76 -4.38
CA MET A 112 -4.24 5.75 -4.75
C MET A 112 -5.63 6.03 -4.16
N HIS A 113 -6.00 7.30 -3.99
CA HIS A 113 -7.32 7.71 -3.49
C HIS A 113 -8.52 7.12 -4.27
N PRO A 114 -8.45 6.86 -5.60
CA PRO A 114 -9.49 6.16 -6.35
C PRO A 114 -9.83 4.73 -5.89
N LEU A 115 -9.04 4.13 -5.00
CA LEU A 115 -9.38 2.85 -4.38
C LEU A 115 -10.57 2.95 -3.42
N LEU A 116 -10.87 4.13 -2.89
CA LEU A 116 -11.95 4.31 -1.93
C LEU A 116 -13.30 4.35 -2.67
N PRO A 117 -14.33 3.60 -2.21
CA PRO A 117 -15.66 3.67 -2.80
C PRO A 117 -16.41 4.94 -2.35
N ASP A 118 -17.61 5.17 -2.90
CA ASP A 118 -18.51 6.22 -2.40
C ASP A 118 -19.23 5.81 -1.11
N ASN A 119 -19.56 4.52 -0.98
CA ASN A 119 -20.25 3.94 0.17
C ASN A 119 -19.58 2.64 0.62
N LEU A 120 -19.62 2.37 1.92
CA LEU A 120 -19.42 1.03 2.47
C LEU A 120 -20.75 0.27 2.49
N LEU A 121 -20.74 -0.92 1.90
CA LEU A 121 -21.84 -1.87 1.89
C LEU A 121 -21.84 -2.67 3.20
N LEU A 122 -22.45 -2.12 4.24
CA LEU A 122 -22.47 -2.74 5.57
C LEU A 122 -23.28 -4.03 5.53
N ARG A 123 -22.68 -5.14 5.96
CA ARG A 123 -23.29 -6.48 5.93
C ARG A 123 -23.91 -6.84 7.28
N ASP A 124 -25.02 -7.57 7.26
CA ASP A 124 -25.59 -8.16 8.46
C ASP A 124 -24.88 -9.48 8.78
N ILE A 125 -23.97 -9.42 9.74
CA ILE A 125 -23.19 -10.59 10.19
C ILE A 125 -23.97 -11.54 11.13
N SER A 126 -25.18 -11.17 11.53
CA SER A 126 -26.04 -12.01 12.38
C SER A 126 -27.02 -12.87 11.57
N ALA A 127 -27.30 -12.47 10.33
CA ALA A 127 -28.15 -13.20 9.43
C ALA A 127 -27.43 -14.43 8.83
N PRO A 128 -28.16 -15.51 8.48
CA PRO A 128 -27.61 -16.61 7.72
C PRO A 128 -26.95 -16.13 6.42
N THR A 129 -25.76 -16.65 6.12
CA THR A 129 -25.06 -16.31 4.89
C THR A 129 -25.80 -16.86 3.67
N GLY A 130 -25.92 -16.04 2.62
CA GLY A 130 -26.46 -16.47 1.32
C GLY A 130 -25.48 -17.32 0.52
N ALA A 131 -25.75 -17.47 -0.78
CA ALA A 131 -24.83 -18.12 -1.71
C ALA A 131 -23.42 -17.49 -1.63
N ASN A 132 -22.38 -18.31 -1.73
CA ASN A 132 -20.96 -17.92 -1.63
C ASN A 132 -20.51 -17.37 -0.27
N LYS A 133 -21.20 -17.73 0.83
CA LYS A 133 -20.89 -17.27 2.20
C LYS A 133 -20.99 -15.75 2.39
N SER A 134 -21.71 -15.05 1.50
CA SER A 134 -21.90 -13.61 1.61
C SER A 134 -23.02 -13.28 2.60
N PRO A 135 -22.76 -12.53 3.69
CA PRO A 135 -23.84 -12.02 4.52
C PRO A 135 -24.67 -10.99 3.73
N PRO A 136 -25.98 -10.88 3.98
CA PRO A 136 -26.83 -9.96 3.25
C PRO A 136 -26.46 -8.49 3.52
N LEU A 137 -26.79 -7.61 2.57
CA LEU A 137 -26.62 -6.17 2.74
C LEU A 137 -27.58 -5.68 3.84
N LEU A 138 -27.05 -4.96 4.82
CA LEU A 138 -27.82 -4.31 5.87
C LEU A 138 -28.17 -2.88 5.47
N LYS A 139 -27.16 -2.09 5.08
CA LYS A 139 -27.32 -0.71 4.60
C LYS A 139 -26.05 -0.23 3.91
N GLU A 140 -26.19 0.85 3.15
CA GLU A 140 -25.06 1.61 2.63
C GLU A 140 -24.69 2.72 3.61
N VAL A 141 -23.40 2.93 3.86
CA VAL A 141 -22.88 4.00 4.70
C VAL A 141 -21.97 4.88 3.85
N PRO A 142 -22.28 6.17 3.65
CA PRO A 142 -21.42 7.08 2.90
C PRO A 142 -19.99 7.08 3.45
N MET A 143 -18.98 6.98 2.59
CA MET A 143 -17.58 6.97 3.02
C MET A 143 -17.19 8.27 3.73
N GLY A 144 -17.79 9.40 3.37
CA GLY A 144 -17.64 10.67 4.09
C GLY A 144 -18.05 10.60 5.57
N ASP A 145 -18.91 9.66 5.96
CA ASP A 145 -19.32 9.43 7.36
C ASP A 145 -18.38 8.49 8.12
N LEU A 146 -17.44 7.87 7.41
CA LEU A 146 -16.48 6.88 7.90
C LEU A 146 -15.05 7.42 7.99
N VAL A 147 -14.83 8.70 7.68
CA VAL A 147 -13.51 9.35 7.71
C VAL A 147 -13.39 10.38 8.84
N GLY A 148 -12.15 10.62 9.28
CA GLY A 148 -11.82 11.62 10.28
C GLY A 148 -12.48 11.37 11.65
N LEU A 149 -12.66 12.44 12.44
CA LEU A 149 -13.22 12.36 13.78
C LEU A 149 -14.68 11.87 13.80
N LYS A 150 -15.43 12.10 12.72
CA LYS A 150 -16.79 11.57 12.54
C LYS A 150 -16.74 10.04 12.36
N GLY A 151 -15.84 9.56 11.50
CA GLY A 151 -15.62 8.15 11.25
C GLY A 151 -15.32 7.32 12.50
N GLU A 152 -14.51 7.85 13.42
CA GLU A 152 -14.20 7.17 14.69
C GLU A 152 -15.47 6.93 15.55
N LYS A 153 -16.41 7.86 15.53
CA LYS A 153 -17.71 7.70 16.23
C LYS A 153 -18.56 6.66 15.52
N THR A 154 -18.68 6.76 14.20
CA THR A 154 -19.44 5.81 13.37
C THR A 154 -18.90 4.39 13.52
N LEU A 155 -17.58 4.21 13.53
CA LEU A 155 -16.92 2.91 13.71
C LEU A 155 -17.24 2.30 15.08
N SER A 156 -17.29 3.12 16.13
CA SER A 156 -17.63 2.67 17.48
C SER A 156 -19.05 2.11 17.56
N GLU A 157 -19.99 2.66 16.77
CA GLU A 157 -21.37 2.17 16.67
C GLU A 157 -21.49 0.91 15.80
N ILE A 158 -20.73 0.83 14.71
CA ILE A 158 -20.73 -0.34 13.80
C ILE A 158 -20.09 -1.57 14.47
N GLY A 159 -18.97 -1.36 15.17
CA GLY A 159 -18.15 -2.39 15.77
C GLY A 159 -17.16 -3.05 14.78
N PHE A 160 -16.00 -3.47 15.31
CA PHE A 160 -14.87 -3.98 14.52
C PHE A 160 -15.25 -5.15 13.58
N THR A 161 -15.89 -6.20 14.09
CA THR A 161 -16.17 -7.42 13.31
C THR A 161 -17.08 -7.13 12.12
N LYS A 162 -18.14 -6.33 12.33
CA LYS A 162 -19.09 -5.99 11.27
C LYS A 162 -18.43 -5.15 10.19
N GLN A 163 -17.61 -4.17 10.59
CA GLN A 163 -16.82 -3.36 9.66
C GLN A 163 -15.88 -4.23 8.83
N PHE A 164 -15.07 -5.06 9.48
CA PHE A 164 -14.04 -5.87 8.82
C PHE A 164 -14.64 -6.88 7.84
N VAL A 165 -15.72 -7.58 8.24
CA VAL A 165 -16.44 -8.49 7.34
C VAL A 165 -17.05 -7.73 6.16
N SER A 166 -17.62 -6.54 6.39
CA SER A 166 -18.19 -5.73 5.31
C SER A 166 -17.14 -5.31 4.29
N MET A 167 -15.99 -4.83 4.76
CA MET A 167 -14.84 -4.48 3.91
C MET A 167 -14.32 -5.69 3.13
N GLY A 168 -14.25 -6.88 3.74
CA GLY A 168 -13.81 -8.11 3.06
C GLY A 168 -14.78 -8.61 1.98
N HIS A 169 -16.05 -8.18 2.00
CA HIS A 169 -17.10 -8.55 1.04
C HIS A 169 -17.45 -7.42 0.05
N GLN A 170 -16.57 -6.42 -0.09
CA GLN A 170 -16.74 -5.32 -1.03
C GLN A 170 -15.42 -5.05 -1.76
N SER A 171 -15.49 -4.98 -3.09
CA SER A 171 -14.36 -4.55 -3.90
C SER A 171 -14.04 -3.07 -3.66
N CYS A 172 -12.76 -2.72 -3.63
CA CYS A 172 -12.30 -1.34 -3.74
C CYS A 172 -12.53 -0.79 -5.16
N GLY A 173 -12.38 0.52 -5.33
CA GLY A 173 -12.35 1.17 -6.64
C GLY A 173 -11.12 0.78 -7.46
N ALA A 174 -11.17 1.06 -8.77
CA ALA A 174 -10.04 0.85 -9.67
C ALA A 174 -9.19 2.13 -9.82
N LEU A 175 -7.89 1.98 -10.06
CA LEU A 175 -6.99 3.11 -10.34
C LEU A 175 -7.09 3.54 -11.80
N THR A 176 -8.21 4.16 -12.16
CA THR A 176 -8.52 4.64 -13.51
C THR A 176 -8.95 6.09 -13.48
N LEU A 177 -8.98 6.74 -14.66
CA LEU A 177 -9.64 8.03 -14.81
C LEU A 177 -11.14 7.93 -14.44
N TRP A 178 -11.72 9.08 -14.11
CA TRP A 178 -13.12 9.23 -13.66
C TRP A 178 -13.54 8.34 -12.48
N ASN A 179 -12.60 7.90 -11.65
CA ASN A 179 -12.89 7.11 -10.46
C ASN A 179 -12.40 7.77 -9.16
N TYR A 180 -12.13 9.08 -9.16
CA TYR A 180 -11.78 9.82 -7.95
C TYR A 180 -13.05 10.12 -7.14
N PRO A 181 -13.14 9.73 -5.85
CA PRO A 181 -14.36 9.90 -5.08
C PRO A 181 -14.75 11.36 -4.92
N MET A 182 -16.02 11.69 -5.21
CA MET A 182 -16.49 13.07 -5.17
C MET A 182 -16.46 13.66 -3.76
N TRP A 183 -16.61 12.83 -2.73
CA TRP A 183 -16.53 13.28 -1.33
C TRP A 183 -15.12 13.73 -0.91
N LEU A 184 -14.07 13.41 -1.67
CA LEU A 184 -12.72 13.92 -1.44
C LEU A 184 -12.47 15.31 -2.05
N ARG A 185 -13.42 15.85 -2.84
CA ARG A 185 -13.31 17.20 -3.41
C ARG A 185 -13.68 18.31 -2.41
N ASP A 186 -14.22 17.94 -1.26
CA ASP A 186 -14.53 18.84 -0.15
C ASP A 186 -14.14 18.16 1.18
N LEU A 187 -12.86 17.81 1.30
CA LEU A 187 -12.33 17.08 2.45
C LEU A 187 -11.93 18.04 3.58
N ILE A 188 -12.26 17.69 4.82
CA ILE A 188 -11.71 18.31 6.03
C ILE A 188 -10.33 17.69 6.31
N PRO A 189 -9.21 18.39 6.09
CA PRO A 189 -7.89 17.84 6.38
C PRO A 189 -7.56 17.96 7.87
N GLN A 190 -6.59 17.17 8.33
CA GLN A 190 -6.14 17.20 9.73
C GLN A 190 -4.72 17.76 9.89
N GLY A 191 -4.47 18.39 11.02
CA GLY A 191 -3.13 18.74 11.49
C GLY A 191 -2.34 17.52 11.95
N VAL A 192 -1.05 17.71 12.24
CA VAL A 192 -0.18 16.65 12.77
C VAL A 192 -0.67 16.15 14.15
N ASP A 193 -1.44 16.98 14.87
CA ASP A 193 -2.08 16.63 16.13
C ASP A 193 -3.39 15.84 15.97
N GLY A 194 -3.81 15.56 14.73
CA GLY A 194 -5.05 14.84 14.42
C GLY A 194 -6.32 15.68 14.56
N LYS A 195 -6.20 17.00 14.69
CA LYS A 195 -7.37 17.89 14.73
C LYS A 195 -7.74 18.39 13.35
N ASP A 196 -9.04 18.56 13.15
CA ASP A 196 -9.60 19.10 11.92
C ASP A 196 -9.11 20.54 11.70
N ARG A 197 -8.76 20.86 10.46
CA ARG A 197 -8.46 22.22 10.02
C ARG A 197 -9.74 22.87 9.47
N PRO A 198 -9.88 24.20 9.61
CA PRO A 198 -11.06 24.90 9.11
C PRO A 198 -11.11 24.98 7.58
N ASP A 199 -9.95 24.96 6.91
CA ASP A 199 -9.85 25.10 5.46
C ASP A 199 -9.96 23.74 4.79
N HIS A 200 -11.09 23.51 4.12
CA HIS A 200 -11.33 22.30 3.33
C HIS A 200 -10.45 22.27 2.07
N VAL A 201 -10.26 21.07 1.53
CA VAL A 201 -9.43 20.85 0.34
C VAL A 201 -10.15 20.03 -0.72
N ASP A 202 -9.99 20.45 -1.98
CA ASP A 202 -10.21 19.60 -3.15
C ASP A 202 -8.96 18.73 -3.31
N MET A 203 -9.03 17.48 -2.84
CA MET A 203 -7.89 16.56 -2.87
C MET A 203 -7.35 16.28 -4.28
N PRO A 204 -8.16 15.94 -5.30
CA PRO A 204 -7.59 15.67 -6.63
C PRO A 204 -6.87 16.90 -7.21
N ALA A 205 -7.40 18.11 -7.01
CA ALA A 205 -6.71 19.33 -7.43
C ALA A 205 -5.41 19.56 -6.64
N LEU A 206 -5.44 19.34 -5.32
CA LEU A 206 -4.27 19.48 -4.46
C LEU A 206 -3.17 18.48 -4.83
N GLU A 207 -3.50 17.24 -5.17
CA GLU A 207 -2.50 16.23 -5.53
C GLU A 207 -1.74 16.58 -6.81
N VAL A 208 -2.44 17.03 -7.86
CA VAL A 208 -1.81 17.54 -9.08
C VAL A 208 -0.91 18.74 -8.76
N TYR A 209 -1.39 19.67 -7.94
CA TYR A 209 -0.61 20.83 -7.52
C TYR A 209 0.67 20.41 -6.76
N ARG A 210 0.57 19.48 -5.80
CA ARG A 210 1.71 19.04 -4.98
C ARG A 210 2.79 18.35 -5.80
N ASP A 211 2.43 17.66 -6.87
CA ASP A 211 3.41 17.00 -7.72
C ASP A 211 4.24 18.02 -8.50
N ARG A 212 3.57 19.06 -9.02
CA ARG A 212 4.21 20.20 -9.68
C ARG A 212 5.05 21.04 -8.71
N GLU A 213 4.51 21.37 -7.54
CA GLU A 213 5.17 22.18 -6.49
C GLU A 213 6.49 21.55 -6.06
N ASN A 214 6.48 20.23 -5.84
CA ASN A 214 7.66 19.48 -5.42
C ASN A 214 8.57 19.08 -6.59
N LYS A 215 8.33 19.62 -7.79
CA LYS A 215 9.17 19.45 -8.98
C LYS A 215 9.39 17.99 -9.37
N VAL A 216 8.40 17.14 -9.11
CA VAL A 216 8.42 15.78 -9.65
C VAL A 216 8.13 15.86 -11.15
N ALA A 217 8.88 15.09 -11.93
CA ALA A 217 8.72 15.05 -13.37
C ALA A 217 7.27 14.70 -13.75
N ARG A 218 6.74 15.37 -14.78
CA ARG A 218 5.48 15.01 -15.43
C ARG A 218 5.60 13.65 -16.11
N TYR A 219 4.48 13.06 -16.50
CA TYR A 219 4.40 11.63 -16.84
C TYR A 219 5.46 11.17 -17.85
N ASN A 220 5.66 11.90 -18.94
CA ASN A 220 6.57 11.44 -20.00
C ASN A 220 8.05 11.52 -19.57
N GLU A 221 8.45 12.62 -18.93
CA GLU A 221 9.80 12.78 -18.39
C GLU A 221 10.07 11.82 -17.23
N PHE A 222 9.05 11.54 -16.41
CA PHE A 222 9.13 10.53 -15.36
C PHE A 222 9.44 9.14 -15.93
N ARG A 223 8.79 8.76 -17.04
CA ARG A 223 9.11 7.52 -17.76
C ARG A 223 10.54 7.50 -18.30
N ARG A 224 11.03 8.62 -18.87
CA ARG A 224 12.43 8.72 -19.32
C ARG A 224 13.41 8.53 -18.18
N GLY A 225 13.15 9.15 -17.02
CA GLY A 225 13.96 8.98 -15.80
C GLY A 225 14.01 7.53 -15.29
N LEU A 226 13.01 6.74 -15.63
CA LEU A 226 12.94 5.29 -15.33
C LEU A 226 13.42 4.40 -16.48
N LEU A 227 14.02 4.97 -17.53
CA LEU A 227 14.46 4.27 -18.73
C LEU A 227 13.33 3.54 -19.46
N MET A 228 12.10 4.02 -19.32
CA MET A 228 10.92 3.51 -20.02
C MET A 228 10.72 4.28 -21.34
N ILE A 229 10.13 3.61 -22.33
CA ILE A 229 9.80 4.25 -23.61
C ILE A 229 8.74 5.34 -23.36
N PRO A 230 9.01 6.62 -23.69
CA PRO A 230 8.02 7.69 -23.56
C PRO A 230 6.90 7.53 -24.60
N ILE A 231 5.73 8.07 -24.32
CA ILE A 231 4.64 8.17 -25.30
C ILE A 231 4.92 9.27 -26.30
N SER A 232 4.45 9.10 -27.54
CA SER A 232 4.55 10.10 -28.61
C SER A 232 3.20 10.71 -28.98
N LYS A 233 2.11 10.03 -28.62
CA LYS A 233 0.72 10.41 -28.85
C LYS A 233 -0.17 9.75 -27.80
N TRP A 234 -1.37 10.29 -27.58
CA TRP A 234 -2.32 9.78 -26.59
C TRP A 234 -2.71 8.31 -26.78
N GLY A 235 -2.75 7.84 -28.03
CA GLY A 235 -3.03 6.42 -28.34
C GLY A 235 -1.95 5.44 -27.89
N ASP A 236 -0.76 5.92 -27.51
CA ASP A 236 0.28 5.07 -26.90
C ASP A 236 0.00 4.83 -25.41
N LEU A 237 -0.79 5.70 -24.77
CA LEU A 237 -1.13 5.64 -23.34
C LEU A 237 -2.35 4.74 -23.07
N THR A 238 -3.37 4.85 -23.92
CA THR A 238 -4.68 4.19 -23.77
C THR A 238 -5.38 4.02 -25.13
N ASP A 239 -6.19 2.97 -25.23
CA ASP A 239 -7.04 2.68 -26.39
C ASP A 239 -8.47 3.22 -26.24
N ASP A 240 -8.79 3.87 -25.13
CA ASP A 240 -10.10 4.48 -24.88
C ASP A 240 -10.25 5.84 -25.62
N PRO A 241 -11.16 5.95 -26.60
CA PRO A 241 -11.33 7.18 -27.38
C PRO A 241 -11.89 8.35 -26.55
N GLU A 242 -12.68 8.10 -25.51
CA GLU A 242 -13.20 9.15 -24.64
C GLU A 242 -12.07 9.72 -23.79
N VAL A 243 -11.17 8.86 -23.30
CA VAL A 243 -9.96 9.30 -22.57
C VAL A 243 -9.08 10.14 -23.48
N VAL A 244 -8.80 9.67 -24.69
CA VAL A 244 -7.96 10.39 -25.65
C VAL A 244 -8.55 11.76 -25.97
N HIS A 245 -9.88 11.86 -26.12
CA HIS A 245 -10.54 13.13 -26.35
C HIS A 245 -10.40 14.08 -25.16
N ALA A 246 -10.67 13.62 -23.94
CA ALA A 246 -10.54 14.43 -22.73
C ALA A 246 -9.10 14.90 -22.48
N LEU A 247 -8.11 14.03 -22.72
CA LEU A 247 -6.70 14.40 -22.62
C LEU A 247 -6.33 15.48 -23.63
N ARG A 248 -6.81 15.37 -24.88
CA ARG A 248 -6.61 16.42 -25.89
C ARG A 248 -7.28 17.74 -25.52
N GLU A 249 -8.46 17.69 -24.92
CA GLU A 249 -9.17 18.89 -24.49
C GLU A 249 -8.38 19.65 -23.41
N VAL A 250 -7.78 18.92 -22.46
CA VAL A 250 -7.06 19.52 -21.33
C VAL A 250 -5.61 19.90 -21.67
N TYR A 251 -4.89 19.04 -22.38
CA TYR A 251 -3.44 19.18 -22.62
C TYR A 251 -3.08 19.51 -24.08
N GLY A 252 -4.05 19.56 -24.99
CA GLY A 252 -3.78 19.69 -26.43
C GLY A 252 -3.12 18.42 -26.99
N ASP A 253 -2.19 18.59 -27.92
CA ASP A 253 -1.38 17.48 -28.45
C ASP A 253 0.01 17.37 -27.79
N ASP A 254 0.29 18.19 -26.77
CA ASP A 254 1.56 18.16 -26.06
C ASP A 254 1.55 17.12 -24.93
N VAL A 255 2.09 15.93 -25.22
CA VAL A 255 2.20 14.83 -24.26
C VAL A 255 3.17 15.12 -23.10
N GLU A 256 4.05 16.11 -23.21
CA GLU A 256 4.97 16.49 -22.14
C GLU A 256 4.27 17.21 -20.99
N GLU A 257 3.12 17.83 -21.27
CA GLU A 257 2.31 18.52 -20.27
C GLU A 257 1.44 17.57 -19.44
N LEU A 258 1.36 16.27 -19.78
CA LEU A 258 0.55 15.30 -19.04
C LEU A 258 1.05 15.15 -17.59
N ASP A 259 0.23 15.54 -16.61
CA ASP A 259 0.55 15.35 -15.20
C ASP A 259 0.75 13.87 -14.85
N LEU A 260 1.70 13.60 -13.94
CA LEU A 260 2.04 12.24 -13.53
C LEU A 260 0.81 11.47 -13.04
N LEU A 261 0.05 12.03 -12.08
CA LEU A 261 -1.14 11.39 -11.54
C LEU A 261 -2.13 10.99 -12.64
N VAL A 262 -2.38 11.86 -13.61
CA VAL A 262 -3.32 11.60 -14.72
C VAL A 262 -2.79 10.48 -15.60
N GLY A 263 -1.50 10.51 -15.94
CA GLY A 263 -0.86 9.44 -16.71
C GLY A 263 -0.92 8.08 -16.03
N LEU A 264 -0.64 7.99 -14.73
CA LEU A 264 -0.71 6.73 -13.96
C LEU A 264 -2.13 6.12 -13.93
N MET A 265 -3.17 6.95 -13.90
CA MET A 265 -4.56 6.50 -13.92
C MET A 265 -5.02 6.13 -15.34
N ALA A 266 -4.54 6.83 -16.37
CA ALA A 266 -4.90 6.61 -17.77
C ALA A 266 -4.16 5.43 -18.42
N GLU A 267 -2.96 5.10 -17.94
CA GLU A 267 -2.11 4.07 -18.53
C GLU A 267 -2.81 2.71 -18.58
N LYS A 268 -2.84 2.12 -19.78
CA LYS A 268 -3.33 0.77 -20.01
C LYS A 268 -2.58 -0.24 -19.13
N LYS A 269 -3.32 -0.94 -18.28
CA LYS A 269 -2.73 -1.84 -17.29
C LYS A 269 -2.36 -3.20 -17.89
N ILE A 270 -1.26 -3.75 -17.40
CA ILE A 270 -0.91 -5.16 -17.63
C ILE A 270 -2.02 -6.04 -17.03
N LYS A 271 -2.41 -7.11 -17.72
CA LYS A 271 -3.44 -8.02 -17.23
C LYS A 271 -3.06 -8.56 -15.84
N GLY A 272 -3.96 -8.38 -14.86
CA GLY A 272 -3.76 -8.76 -13.47
C GLY A 272 -3.15 -7.66 -12.59
N PHE A 273 -2.68 -6.55 -13.16
CA PHE A 273 -2.19 -5.42 -12.38
C PHE A 273 -3.31 -4.46 -12.05
N SER A 274 -3.34 -4.01 -10.79
CA SER A 274 -4.22 -2.92 -10.34
C SER A 274 -3.57 -1.53 -10.52
N ILE A 275 -2.25 -1.47 -10.76
CA ILE A 275 -1.48 -0.24 -10.95
C ILE A 275 -0.88 -0.17 -12.36
N SER A 276 -0.50 1.03 -12.81
CA SER A 276 0.29 1.23 -14.04
C SER A 276 1.66 0.55 -13.96
N GLU A 277 2.23 0.17 -15.11
CA GLU A 277 3.62 -0.27 -15.21
C GLU A 277 4.59 0.82 -14.74
N THR A 278 4.31 2.10 -15.04
CA THR A 278 5.13 3.23 -14.57
C THR A 278 5.25 3.26 -13.03
N ALA A 279 4.12 3.16 -12.31
CA ALA A 279 4.12 3.05 -10.85
C ALA A 279 4.83 1.78 -10.35
N PHE A 280 4.65 0.66 -11.05
CA PHE A 280 5.29 -0.61 -10.69
C PHE A 280 6.82 -0.54 -10.74
N THR A 281 7.42 0.18 -11.68
CA THR A 281 8.88 0.32 -11.77
C THR A 281 9.47 1.00 -10.53
N ILE A 282 8.83 2.03 -9.99
CA ILE A 282 9.22 2.64 -8.70
C ILE A 282 8.98 1.65 -7.56
N PHE A 283 7.84 0.95 -7.55
CA PHE A 283 7.52 -0.04 -6.54
C PHE A 283 8.58 -1.15 -6.48
N LEU A 284 9.03 -1.67 -7.62
CA LEU A 284 10.04 -2.72 -7.72
C LEU A 284 11.33 -2.34 -6.97
N LEU A 285 11.84 -1.13 -7.24
CA LEU A 285 13.03 -0.62 -6.57
C LEU A 285 12.78 -0.38 -5.08
N MET A 286 11.72 0.36 -4.74
CA MET A 286 11.51 0.84 -3.39
C MET A 286 10.99 -0.22 -2.43
N ALA A 287 10.19 -1.19 -2.89
CA ALA A 287 9.75 -2.33 -2.08
C ALA A 287 10.92 -3.22 -1.70
N THR A 288 11.83 -3.49 -2.65
CA THR A 288 13.10 -4.18 -2.39
C THR A 288 13.92 -3.41 -1.36
N ARG A 289 14.15 -2.11 -1.61
CA ARG A 289 14.96 -1.22 -0.76
C ARG A 289 14.46 -1.09 0.68
N ARG A 290 13.13 -1.14 0.91
CA ARG A 290 12.53 -1.15 2.25
C ARG A 290 12.98 -2.35 3.10
N LEU A 291 13.30 -3.48 2.47
CA LEU A 291 13.75 -4.68 3.17
C LEU A 291 15.28 -4.75 3.22
N GLU A 292 15.98 -4.62 2.08
CA GLU A 292 17.43 -4.78 2.05
C GLU A 292 18.18 -3.65 2.78
N GLY A 293 17.62 -2.44 2.83
CA GLY A 293 18.24 -1.29 3.48
C GLY A 293 18.11 -1.27 5.00
N ASP A 294 17.28 -2.14 5.57
CA ASP A 294 16.99 -2.18 7.00
C ASP A 294 17.75 -3.30 7.70
N ARG A 295 18.49 -2.93 8.75
CA ARG A 295 19.24 -3.87 9.59
C ARG A 295 18.34 -4.91 10.26
N PHE A 296 17.09 -4.58 10.59
CA PHE A 296 16.15 -5.48 11.27
C PHE A 296 15.49 -6.48 10.33
N PHE A 297 15.49 -6.22 9.03
CA PHE A 297 15.14 -7.22 8.02
C PHE A 297 16.36 -7.99 7.49
N THR A 298 17.58 -7.58 7.84
CA THR A 298 18.82 -8.19 7.37
C THR A 298 19.67 -8.70 8.54
N SER A 299 20.73 -7.98 8.93
CA SER A 299 21.75 -8.45 9.88
C SER A 299 21.21 -8.83 11.25
N TYR A 300 20.09 -8.23 11.66
CA TYR A 300 19.42 -8.46 12.94
C TYR A 300 18.08 -9.20 12.79
N TYR A 301 17.79 -9.80 11.63
CA TYR A 301 16.64 -10.68 11.47
C TYR A 301 16.98 -12.09 11.98
N ASN A 302 17.05 -12.26 13.29
CA ASN A 302 17.47 -13.48 13.97
C ASN A 302 16.80 -13.63 15.36
N GLU A 303 16.89 -14.85 15.92
CA GLU A 303 16.29 -15.18 17.22
C GLU A 303 16.88 -14.36 18.38
N GLU A 304 18.14 -13.93 18.32
CA GLU A 304 18.73 -13.10 19.37
C GLU A 304 18.03 -11.73 19.47
N THR A 305 17.69 -11.14 18.32
CA THR A 305 17.05 -9.82 18.26
C THR A 305 15.53 -9.89 18.41
N TYR A 306 14.89 -10.93 17.86
CA TYR A 306 13.44 -11.07 17.85
C TYR A 306 12.89 -11.96 18.98
N THR A 307 13.77 -12.61 19.74
CA THR A 307 13.48 -13.81 20.53
C THR A 307 13.09 -15.00 19.64
N LYS A 308 13.11 -16.21 20.21
CA LYS A 308 12.85 -17.44 19.45
C LYS A 308 11.39 -17.62 18.99
N ARG A 309 10.44 -17.02 19.72
CA ARG A 309 9.00 -17.18 19.49
C ARG A 309 8.46 -16.17 18.48
#